data_AF-A0A0S2TAW0-F1
#
_entry.id   AF-A0A0S2TAW0-F1
#
_cell.length_a   1.000
_cell.length_b   1.000
_cell.length_c   1.000
_cell.angle_alpha   90.00
_cell.angle_beta   90.00
_cell.angle_gamma   90.00
#
_symmetry.space_group_name_H-M   'P 1'
#
loop_
_entity.id
_entity.type
_entity.pdbx_description
1 polymer ?
#
loop_
_entity_poly.entity_id
_entity_poly.type
_entity_poly.pdbx_seq_one_letter_code
_entity_poly.pdbx_strand_id
1 'polypeptide(L)'
;MTFIIQGLNGAEIMPLEKLFKPAGVAKTEAITASRPIDEEERHDVGREGRQAGAERAYRTVSELPQGGAVLFAQRIMSTPVVSLAPETTVDETLNVLRQSRFRHLPVVSESGRLVGIVSDRDILHYAAGLGDNYRPQRPRASSARVELLMKTPVLTASPDTDVRHVARLLVARRVGAMPIVEAGVLAGIITRNDILNAVMSNFVLELWA
;
A
#
# COMPACT_ATOMS: atom_id res chain seq x y z
N MET A 1 11.89 -5.41 -3.07
CA MET A 1 10.76 -4.46 -2.95
C MET A 1 10.34 -4.44 -1.50
N THR A 2 10.51 -3.30 -0.83
CA THR A 2 10.59 -3.25 0.62
C THR A 2 9.71 -2.14 1.15
N PHE A 3 8.74 -2.47 1.99
CA PHE A 3 7.98 -1.47 2.73
C PHE A 3 8.74 -1.09 3.99
N ILE A 4 8.64 0.18 4.38
CA ILE A 4 9.35 0.69 5.54
C ILE A 4 8.32 1.21 6.53
N ILE A 5 8.46 0.79 7.79
CA ILE A 5 7.79 1.44 8.90
C ILE A 5 8.74 2.51 9.43
N GLN A 6 8.38 3.77 9.19
CA GLN A 6 9.17 4.92 9.60
C GLN A 6 8.66 5.40 10.97
N GLY A 7 9.44 5.18 12.02
CA GLY A 7 9.13 5.67 13.38
C GLY A 7 10.08 6.76 13.84
N LEU A 8 9.81 7.30 15.04
CA LEU A 8 10.64 8.33 15.68
C LEU A 8 12.09 7.86 15.96
N ASN A 9 12.30 6.55 16.14
CA ASN A 9 13.59 5.96 16.52
C ASN A 9 14.30 5.23 15.37
N GLY A 10 13.81 5.35 14.12
CA GLY A 10 14.42 4.69 12.98
C GLY A 10 13.42 4.13 11.96
N ALA A 11 13.96 3.43 10.98
CA ALA A 11 13.23 2.78 9.90
C ALA A 11 13.32 1.27 10.06
N GLU A 12 12.18 0.59 10.20
CA GLU A 12 12.14 -0.87 10.17
C GLU A 12 11.70 -1.35 8.79
N ILE A 13 12.50 -2.21 8.17
CA ILE A 13 12.14 -2.89 6.93
C ILE A 13 11.06 -3.92 7.25
N MET A 14 9.87 -3.73 6.68
CA MET A 14 8.79 -4.69 6.74
C MET A 14 8.67 -5.45 5.41
N PRO A 15 9.09 -6.72 5.35
CA PRO A 15 8.92 -7.53 4.15
C PRO A 15 7.44 -7.72 3.83
N LEU A 16 7.13 -7.80 2.53
CA LEU A 16 5.77 -7.93 2.00
C LEU A 16 5.04 -9.14 2.62
N GLU A 17 5.73 -10.26 2.83
CA GLU A 17 5.13 -11.48 3.39
C GLU A 17 4.65 -11.32 4.84
N LYS A 18 5.22 -10.37 5.61
CA LYS A 18 4.73 -10.05 6.95
C LYS A 18 3.49 -9.14 6.91
N LEU A 19 3.31 -8.36 5.85
CA LEU A 19 2.17 -7.45 5.68
C LEU A 19 0.91 -8.17 5.22
N PHE A 20 1.07 -9.18 4.38
CA PHE A 20 0.00 -10.05 3.92
C PHE A 20 0.23 -11.42 4.53
N LYS A 21 -0.55 -11.80 5.57
CA LYS A 21 -0.59 -13.21 5.99
C LYS A 21 -0.82 -14.04 4.72
N PRO A 22 0.10 -14.92 4.30
CA PRO A 22 -0.21 -15.79 3.18
C PRO A 22 -1.48 -16.55 3.55
N ALA A 23 -2.41 -16.67 2.60
CA ALA A 23 -3.50 -17.61 2.74
C ALA A 23 -2.85 -18.95 3.11
N GLY A 24 -3.20 -19.50 4.27
CA GLY A 24 -2.54 -20.69 4.77
C GLY A 24 -2.69 -21.79 3.72
N VAL A 25 -1.59 -22.20 3.09
CA VAL A 25 -1.59 -23.38 2.26
C VAL A 25 -1.67 -24.55 3.23
N ALA A 26 -2.87 -25.11 3.38
CA ALA A 26 -3.03 -26.34 4.11
C ALA A 26 -2.21 -27.40 3.36
N LYS A 27 -1.29 -28.04 4.06
CA LYS A 27 -0.55 -29.18 3.53
C LYS A 27 -1.60 -30.26 3.26
N THR A 28 -1.92 -30.51 2.00
CA THR A 28 -2.81 -31.60 1.62
C THR A 28 -2.10 -32.92 1.91
N GLU A 29 -2.76 -33.82 2.64
CA GLU A 29 -2.26 -35.18 2.82
C GLU A 29 -2.26 -35.92 1.47
N ALA A 30 -1.40 -36.92 1.35
CA ALA A 30 -1.36 -37.76 0.18
C ALA A 30 -2.73 -38.42 -0.01
N ILE A 31 -3.45 -38.04 -1.05
CA ILE A 31 -4.73 -38.64 -1.40
C ILE A 31 -4.41 -40.01 -1.99
N THR A 32 -4.93 -41.08 -1.38
CA THR A 32 -4.86 -42.41 -2.01
C THR A 32 -5.64 -42.34 -3.31
N ALA A 33 -4.99 -42.73 -4.42
CA ALA A 33 -5.62 -42.72 -5.73
C ALA A 33 -6.95 -43.49 -5.64
N SER A 34 -8.08 -42.79 -5.87
CA SER A 34 -9.42 -43.36 -5.73
C SER A 34 -9.68 -44.48 -6.73
N ARG A 35 -8.87 -44.56 -7.79
CA ARG A 35 -8.71 -45.72 -8.66
C ARG A 35 -7.23 -45.87 -9.04
N PRO A 36 -6.73 -47.10 -9.21
CA PRO A 36 -5.50 -47.32 -9.95
C PRO A 36 -5.67 -46.69 -11.33
N ILE A 37 -4.62 -46.04 -11.83
CA ILE A 37 -4.57 -45.72 -13.25
C ILE A 37 -4.40 -47.08 -13.93
N ASP A 38 -5.50 -47.65 -14.44
CA ASP A 38 -5.44 -48.88 -15.22
C ASP A 38 -4.50 -48.64 -16.39
N GLU A 39 -3.30 -49.24 -16.35
CA GLU A 39 -2.30 -49.11 -17.41
C GLU A 39 -2.76 -49.73 -18.74
N GLU A 40 -3.88 -50.44 -18.74
CA GLU A 40 -4.50 -51.10 -19.90
C GLU A 40 -5.42 -50.19 -20.70
N GLU A 41 -5.99 -49.12 -20.13
CA GLU A 41 -6.61 -48.04 -20.92
C GLU A 41 -5.56 -47.01 -21.37
N ARG A 42 -4.45 -47.51 -21.90
CA ARG A 42 -3.65 -46.74 -22.85
C ARG A 42 -4.49 -46.63 -24.13
N HIS A 43 -5.41 -45.66 -24.16
CA HIS A 43 -5.67 -45.01 -25.43
C HIS A 43 -4.30 -44.60 -25.98
N ASP A 44 -3.93 -45.22 -27.10
CA ASP A 44 -2.69 -44.99 -27.84
C ASP A 44 -2.71 -43.59 -28.45
N VAL A 45 -2.81 -42.59 -27.60
CA VAL A 45 -2.42 -41.23 -27.92
C VAL A 45 -0.90 -41.28 -27.85
N GLY A 46 -0.30 -41.48 -29.02
CA GLY A 46 1.13 -41.70 -29.21
C GLY A 46 1.99 -40.77 -28.36
N ARG A 47 3.20 -41.21 -28.00
CA ARG A 47 4.16 -40.46 -27.17
C ARG A 47 4.31 -38.98 -27.57
N GLU A 48 4.13 -38.67 -28.85
CA GLU A 48 4.10 -37.30 -29.40
C GLU A 48 2.98 -36.41 -28.83
N GLY A 49 1.80 -36.95 -28.52
CA GLY A 49 0.65 -36.20 -28.02
C GLY A 49 0.77 -35.77 -26.55
N ARG A 50 1.45 -36.56 -25.71
CA ARG A 50 1.71 -36.20 -24.30
C ARG A 50 2.80 -35.13 -24.16
N GLN A 51 3.83 -35.20 -25.00
CA GLN A 51 4.83 -34.12 -25.12
C GLN A 51 4.19 -32.85 -25.70
N ALA A 52 3.38 -32.97 -26.75
CA ALA A 52 2.68 -31.83 -27.32
C ALA A 52 1.68 -31.16 -26.35
N GLY A 53 1.02 -31.93 -25.48
CA GLY A 53 0.12 -31.40 -24.45
C GLY A 53 0.87 -30.61 -23.37
N ALA A 54 1.98 -31.16 -22.87
CA ALA A 54 2.83 -30.47 -21.91
C ALA A 54 3.54 -29.25 -22.52
N GLU A 55 4.06 -29.38 -23.74
CA GLU A 55 4.67 -28.28 -24.49
C GLU A 55 3.66 -27.17 -24.81
N ARG A 56 2.42 -27.52 -25.18
CA ARG A 56 1.35 -26.54 -25.35
C ARG A 56 1.01 -25.87 -24.03
N ALA A 57 0.91 -26.61 -22.92
CA ALA A 57 0.67 -26.01 -21.61
C ALA A 57 1.81 -25.07 -21.18
N TYR A 58 3.08 -25.47 -21.39
CA TYR A 58 4.24 -24.62 -21.12
C TYR A 58 4.28 -23.40 -22.04
N ARG A 59 3.96 -23.57 -23.32
CA ARG A 59 3.90 -22.48 -24.29
C ARG A 59 2.77 -21.51 -23.97
N THR A 60 1.58 -22.00 -23.62
CA THR A 60 0.46 -21.17 -23.16
C THR A 60 0.85 -20.40 -21.90
N VAL A 61 1.53 -21.01 -20.93
CA VAL A 61 2.03 -20.30 -19.73
C VAL A 61 3.14 -19.29 -20.08
N SER A 62 3.98 -19.59 -21.07
CA SER A 62 5.01 -18.66 -21.57
C SER A 62 4.43 -17.51 -22.40
N GLU A 63 3.27 -17.72 -23.02
CA GLU A 63 2.49 -16.77 -23.82
C GLU A 63 1.43 -16.03 -22.98
N LEU A 64 1.18 -16.45 -21.73
CA LEU A 64 0.45 -15.63 -20.78
C LEU A 64 1.18 -14.29 -20.67
N PRO A 65 0.47 -13.15 -20.67
CA PRO A 65 1.08 -11.86 -20.49
C PRO A 65 1.92 -11.87 -19.21
N GLN A 66 3.23 -11.99 -19.36
CA GLN A 66 4.20 -11.80 -18.29
C GLN A 66 3.86 -10.45 -17.68
N GLY A 67 3.49 -10.45 -16.39
CA GLY A 67 2.65 -9.44 -15.74
C GLY A 67 2.79 -8.02 -16.28
N GLY A 68 1.64 -7.39 -16.57
CA GLY A 68 1.56 -6.06 -17.17
C GLY A 68 2.56 -5.04 -16.58
N ALA A 69 3.03 -4.13 -17.44
CA ALA A 69 4.09 -3.16 -17.16
C ALA A 69 4.05 -2.64 -15.73
N VAL A 70 5.16 -2.81 -15.00
CA VAL A 70 5.27 -2.31 -13.62
C VAL A 70 5.19 -0.79 -13.64
N LEU A 71 4.17 -0.24 -12.97
CA LEU A 71 4.07 1.19 -12.72
C LEU A 71 4.67 1.49 -11.34
N PHE A 72 5.74 2.28 -11.31
CA PHE A 72 6.44 2.65 -10.07
C PHE A 72 5.79 3.84 -9.37
N ALA A 73 5.88 3.86 -8.04
CA ALA A 73 5.34 4.91 -7.17
C ALA A 73 5.75 6.32 -7.62
N GLN A 74 7.02 6.52 -7.97
CA GLN A 74 7.55 7.81 -8.43
C GLN A 74 6.87 8.37 -9.69
N ARG A 75 6.22 7.52 -10.51
CA ARG A 75 5.52 7.95 -11.72
C ARG A 75 4.15 8.58 -11.43
N ILE A 76 3.57 8.31 -10.26
CA ILE A 76 2.21 8.73 -9.91
C ILE A 76 2.12 9.53 -8.61
N MET A 77 3.19 9.55 -7.81
CA MET A 77 3.19 10.27 -6.54
C MET A 77 3.03 11.77 -6.76
N SER A 78 2.30 12.41 -5.86
CA SER A 78 2.24 13.88 -5.82
C SER A 78 3.54 14.42 -5.21
N THR A 79 4.14 15.41 -5.89
CA THR A 79 5.33 16.15 -5.46
C THR A 79 5.31 17.56 -6.10
N PRO A 80 5.73 18.64 -5.38
CA PRO A 80 6.18 18.67 -3.99
C PRO A 80 5.04 18.44 -2.99
N VAL A 81 5.38 17.90 -1.81
CA VAL A 81 4.39 17.55 -0.78
C VAL A 81 4.27 18.69 0.23
N VAL A 82 3.05 19.18 0.45
CA VAL A 82 2.76 20.07 1.59
C VAL A 82 2.92 19.25 2.87
N SER A 83 3.81 19.70 3.75
CA SER A 83 4.15 19.03 5.01
C SER A 83 4.14 20.02 6.17
N LEU A 84 4.10 19.48 7.39
CA LEU A 84 4.09 20.25 8.64
C LEU A 84 5.35 19.98 9.43
N ALA A 85 5.71 20.93 10.30
CA ALA A 85 6.68 20.68 11.35
C ALA A 85 6.00 20.06 12.58
N PRO A 86 6.70 19.30 13.43
CA PRO A 86 6.13 18.70 14.64
C PRO A 86 5.48 19.72 15.58
N GLU A 87 6.07 20.92 15.65
CA GLU A 87 5.64 22.05 16.47
C GLU A 87 4.49 22.86 15.87
N THR A 88 4.08 22.60 14.61
CA THR A 88 2.92 23.26 14.00
C THR A 88 1.67 23.00 14.86
N THR A 89 0.84 24.02 15.03
CA THR A 89 -0.35 23.91 15.89
C THR A 89 -1.53 23.25 15.17
N VAL A 90 -2.49 22.75 15.94
CA VAL A 90 -3.75 22.22 15.43
C VAL A 90 -4.52 23.28 14.63
N ASP A 91 -4.57 24.52 15.10
CA ASP A 91 -5.25 25.62 14.40
C ASP A 91 -4.60 25.95 13.05
N GLU A 92 -3.28 26.06 13.00
CA GLU A 92 -2.55 26.26 11.74
C GLU A 92 -2.82 25.10 10.77
N THR A 93 -2.80 23.87 11.29
CA THR A 93 -3.10 22.67 10.51
C THR A 93 -4.52 22.68 9.95
N LEU A 94 -5.51 23.07 10.75
CA LEU A 94 -6.90 23.25 10.31
C LEU A 94 -7.02 24.26 9.18
N ASN A 95 -6.28 25.37 9.26
CA ASN A 95 -6.27 26.40 8.21
C ASN A 95 -5.68 25.86 6.91
N VAL A 96 -4.56 25.13 6.98
CA VAL A 96 -3.96 24.46 5.81
C VAL A 96 -4.97 23.48 5.18
N LEU A 97 -5.57 22.61 6.00
CA LEU A 97 -6.52 21.61 5.51
C LEU A 97 -7.75 22.25 4.84
N ARG A 98 -8.32 23.31 5.43
CA ARG A 98 -9.48 24.05 4.90
C ARG A 98 -9.23 24.68 3.54
N GLN A 99 -8.00 25.13 3.28
CA GLN A 99 -7.62 25.77 2.03
C GLN A 99 -7.12 24.76 0.98
N SER A 100 -6.84 23.53 1.41
CA SER A 100 -6.29 22.49 0.57
C SER A 100 -7.36 21.56 -0.03
N ARG A 101 -6.97 20.82 -1.08
CA ARG A 101 -7.79 19.72 -1.65
C ARG A 101 -7.32 18.34 -1.20
N PHE A 102 -6.44 18.28 -0.21
CA PHE A 102 -5.89 17.03 0.33
C PHE A 102 -6.27 16.89 1.80
N ARG A 103 -6.28 15.65 2.27
CA ARG A 103 -6.74 15.29 3.62
C ARG A 103 -5.66 14.72 4.52
N HIS A 104 -4.45 14.57 4.01
CA HIS A 104 -3.33 13.98 4.74
C HIS A 104 -2.12 14.88 4.59
N LEU A 105 -1.45 15.15 5.71
CA LEU A 105 -0.28 16.00 5.82
C LEU A 105 0.83 15.20 6.49
N PRO A 106 1.91 14.90 5.77
CA PRO A 106 3.13 14.39 6.37
C PRO A 106 3.72 15.40 7.35
N VAL A 107 4.27 14.91 8.45
CA VAL A 107 5.02 15.70 9.43
C VAL A 107 6.49 15.37 9.25
N VAL A 108 7.30 16.40 9.03
CA VAL A 108 8.74 16.28 8.74
C VAL A 108 9.58 17.02 9.77
N SER A 109 10.71 16.45 10.17
CA SER A 109 11.69 17.15 10.99
C SER A 109 12.34 18.31 10.22
N GLU A 110 13.09 19.15 10.93
CA GLU A 110 13.92 20.21 10.32
C GLU A 110 14.89 19.67 9.25
N SER A 111 15.38 18.44 9.43
CA SER A 111 16.25 17.75 8.46
C SER A 111 15.48 17.12 7.28
N GLY A 112 14.19 17.42 7.10
CA GLY A 112 13.33 16.88 6.03
C GLY A 112 12.93 15.41 6.19
N ARG A 113 13.17 14.80 7.35
CA ARG A 113 12.85 13.38 7.57
C ARG A 113 11.39 13.22 7.97
N LEU A 114 10.72 12.22 7.43
CA LEU A 114 9.36 11.89 7.84
C LEU A 114 9.34 11.37 9.28
N VAL A 115 8.55 12.01 10.15
CA VAL A 115 8.39 11.64 11.57
C VAL A 115 6.96 11.27 11.96
N GLY A 116 5.97 11.66 11.15
CA GLY A 116 4.56 11.36 11.39
C GLY A 116 3.67 11.68 10.20
N ILE A 117 2.38 11.38 10.33
CA ILE A 117 1.34 11.80 9.39
C ILE A 117 0.08 12.17 10.16
N VAL A 118 -0.64 13.16 9.67
CA VAL A 118 -1.91 13.62 10.22
C VAL A 118 -2.96 13.62 9.11
N SER A 119 -4.17 13.17 9.44
CA SER A 119 -5.35 13.38 8.59
C SER A 119 -6.26 14.49 9.13
N ASP A 120 -7.09 15.04 8.25
CA ASP A 120 -8.19 15.92 8.65
C ASP A 120 -9.10 15.29 9.71
N ARG A 121 -9.36 13.98 9.62
CA ARG A 121 -10.10 13.23 10.63
C ARG A 121 -9.41 13.24 11.98
N ASP A 122 -8.08 13.06 12.03
CA ASP A 122 -7.33 13.06 13.30
C ASP A 122 -7.44 14.44 13.98
N ILE A 123 -7.32 15.50 13.19
CA ILE A 123 -7.44 16.89 13.64
C ILE A 123 -8.86 17.19 14.13
N LEU A 124 -9.89 16.81 13.37
CA LEU A 124 -11.29 17.05 13.73
C LEU A 124 -11.68 16.27 14.99
N HIS A 125 -11.25 15.01 15.11
CA HIS A 125 -11.46 14.22 16.33
C HIS A 125 -10.81 14.88 17.53
N TYR A 126 -9.55 15.31 17.39
CA TYR A 126 -8.82 16.00 18.45
C TYR A 126 -9.51 17.29 18.89
N ALA A 127 -9.92 18.13 17.92
CA ALA A 127 -10.60 19.40 18.17
C ALA A 127 -11.97 19.22 18.82
N ALA A 128 -12.69 18.15 18.49
CA ALA A 128 -13.97 17.80 19.10
C ALA A 128 -13.83 17.20 20.52
N GLY A 129 -12.61 17.04 21.04
CA GLY A 129 -12.37 16.34 22.30
C GLY A 129 -12.69 14.85 22.22
N LEU A 130 -12.67 14.26 21.03
CA LEU A 130 -12.90 12.84 20.82
C LEU A 130 -11.55 12.13 20.80
N GLY A 131 -11.30 11.28 21.80
CA GLY A 131 -10.16 10.36 21.78
C GLY A 131 -10.34 9.23 20.75
N ASP A 132 -9.34 8.35 20.66
CA ASP A 132 -9.50 7.08 19.94
C ASP A 132 -10.76 6.35 20.46
N ASN A 133 -11.59 5.82 19.55
CA ASN A 133 -12.90 5.19 19.83
C ASN A 133 -14.01 6.12 20.35
N TYR A 134 -14.04 7.41 19.94
CA TYR A 134 -15.13 8.34 20.26
C TYR A 134 -15.35 8.58 21.77
N ARG A 135 -14.34 8.30 22.60
CA ARG A 135 -14.44 8.56 24.04
C ARG A 135 -14.28 10.05 24.30
N PRO A 136 -15.22 10.69 25.01
CA PRO A 136 -15.11 12.11 25.33
C PRO A 136 -13.90 12.35 26.24
N GLN A 137 -13.05 13.29 25.83
CA GLN A 137 -11.96 13.88 26.58
C GLN A 137 -12.21 15.39 26.70
N ARG A 138 -11.49 16.07 27.59
CA ARG A 138 -11.54 17.55 27.61
C ARG A 138 -11.12 18.07 26.22
N PRO A 139 -11.87 19.01 25.61
CA PRO A 139 -11.44 19.70 24.40
C PRO A 139 -10.00 20.17 24.62
N ARG A 140 -9.08 19.68 23.79
CA ARG A 140 -7.68 20.06 23.91
C ARG A 140 -7.47 21.38 23.19
N ALA A 141 -6.61 22.21 23.76
CA ALA A 141 -6.38 23.57 23.29
C ALA A 141 -6.00 23.57 21.80
N SER A 142 -6.55 24.53 21.06
CA SER A 142 -6.31 24.70 19.65
C SER A 142 -4.83 25.04 19.33
N SER A 143 -4.10 25.51 20.35
CA SER A 143 -2.66 25.73 20.37
C SER A 143 -1.81 24.47 20.58
N ALA A 144 -2.43 23.27 20.68
CA ALA A 144 -1.68 22.03 20.82
C ALA A 144 -0.84 21.76 19.57
N ARG A 145 0.34 21.18 19.77
CA ARG A 145 1.25 20.81 18.68
C ARG A 145 0.84 19.51 18.00
N VAL A 146 1.07 19.44 16.70
CA VAL A 146 0.78 18.26 15.86
C VAL A 146 1.51 17.01 16.34
N GLU A 147 2.72 17.14 16.88
CA GLU A 147 3.49 16.01 17.43
C GLU A 147 2.73 15.18 18.48
N LEU A 148 1.76 15.79 19.19
CA LEU A 148 0.97 15.13 20.23
C LEU A 148 -0.17 14.25 19.70
N LEU A 149 -0.54 14.41 18.43
CA LEU A 149 -1.68 13.71 17.81
C LEU A 149 -1.33 12.98 16.51
N MET A 150 -0.19 13.30 15.89
CA MET A 150 0.25 12.64 14.67
C MET A 150 0.33 11.12 14.85
N LYS A 151 -0.02 10.37 13.81
CA LYS A 151 0.14 8.93 13.80
C LYS A 151 1.61 8.60 13.50
N THR A 152 2.21 7.80 14.38
CA THR A 152 3.56 7.27 14.27
C THR A 152 3.60 5.87 14.91
N PRO A 153 4.31 4.89 14.33
CA PRO A 153 5.11 4.99 13.10
C PRO A 153 4.25 5.00 11.82
N VAL A 154 4.80 5.56 10.74
CA VAL A 154 4.12 5.74 9.45
C VAL A 154 4.49 4.62 8.49
N LEU A 155 3.50 4.03 7.83
CA LEU A 155 3.72 3.10 6.74
C LEU A 155 4.15 3.87 5.47
N THR A 156 5.31 3.54 4.93
CA THR A 156 5.89 4.21 3.77
C THR A 156 6.32 3.22 2.69
N ALA A 157 6.52 3.75 1.49
CA ALA A 157 7.10 3.02 0.35
C ALA A 157 8.26 3.80 -0.26
N SER A 158 9.07 3.12 -1.06
CA SER A 158 10.16 3.72 -1.82
C SER A 158 9.70 4.18 -3.22
N PRO A 159 10.42 5.12 -3.88
CA PRO A 159 10.09 5.59 -5.23
C PRO A 159 9.97 4.48 -6.29
N ASP A 160 10.73 3.39 -6.14
CA ASP A 160 10.76 2.20 -7.00
C ASP A 160 9.74 1.12 -6.58
N THR A 161 8.85 1.40 -5.62
CA THR A 161 7.81 0.45 -5.23
C THR A 161 6.72 0.36 -6.31
N ASP A 162 6.30 -0.84 -6.66
CA ASP A 162 5.15 -1.08 -7.55
C ASP A 162 3.85 -0.53 -6.94
N VAL A 163 3.15 0.28 -7.72
CA VAL A 163 1.87 0.92 -7.37
C VAL A 163 0.81 -0.09 -6.90
N ARG A 164 0.81 -1.32 -7.43
CA ARG A 164 -0.10 -2.39 -7.01
C ARG A 164 0.11 -2.78 -5.55
N HIS A 165 1.35 -2.78 -5.07
CA HIS A 165 1.64 -3.05 -3.66
C HIS A 165 1.20 -1.89 -2.77
N VAL A 166 1.42 -0.64 -3.21
CA VAL A 166 0.91 0.56 -2.51
C VAL A 166 -0.62 0.50 -2.39
N ALA A 167 -1.32 0.23 -3.49
CA ALA A 167 -2.78 0.11 -3.54
C ALA A 167 -3.29 -0.99 -2.58
N ARG A 168 -2.68 -2.18 -2.61
CA ARG A 168 -3.03 -3.28 -1.70
C ARG A 168 -2.91 -2.87 -0.24
N LEU A 169 -1.87 -2.12 0.13
CA LEU A 169 -1.69 -1.68 1.52
C LEU A 169 -2.64 -0.56 1.93
N LEU A 170 -2.92 0.41 1.07
CA LEU A 170 -3.96 1.42 1.33
C LEU A 170 -5.29 0.75 1.67
N VAL A 171 -5.66 -0.31 0.93
CA VAL A 171 -6.88 -1.10 1.19
C VAL A 171 -6.75 -1.93 2.46
N ALA A 172 -5.76 -2.82 2.54
CA ALA A 172 -5.63 -3.81 3.61
C ALA A 172 -5.44 -3.16 4.99
N ARG A 173 -4.71 -2.05 5.06
CA ARG A 173 -4.45 -1.32 6.30
C ARG A 173 -5.44 -0.18 6.55
N ARG A 174 -6.43 0.01 5.66
CA ARG A 174 -7.44 1.09 5.74
C ARG A 174 -6.80 2.48 5.90
N VAL A 175 -5.67 2.70 5.23
CA VAL A 175 -4.97 3.98 5.22
C VAL A 175 -5.40 4.78 3.98
N GLY A 176 -5.51 6.10 4.12
CA GLY A 176 -5.94 7.00 3.04
C GLY A 176 -4.80 7.51 2.14
N ALA A 177 -3.58 7.55 2.68
CA ALA A 177 -2.39 8.03 1.99
C ALA A 177 -1.14 7.30 2.48
N MET A 178 -0.14 7.18 1.61
CA MET A 178 1.15 6.56 1.90
C MET A 178 2.27 7.53 1.48
N PRO A 179 3.06 8.04 2.43
CA PRO A 179 4.26 8.78 2.11
C PRO A 179 5.27 7.92 1.36
N ILE A 180 5.90 8.51 0.35
CA ILE A 180 6.99 7.92 -0.42
C ILE A 180 8.28 8.55 0.07
N VAL A 181 9.23 7.71 0.47
CA VAL A 181 10.40 8.11 1.23
C VAL A 181 11.66 7.53 0.59
N GLU A 182 12.70 8.35 0.46
CA GLU A 182 14.03 7.96 0.01
C GLU A 182 15.05 8.29 1.09
N ALA A 183 15.80 7.30 1.58
CA ALA A 183 16.74 7.45 2.70
C ALA A 183 16.14 8.11 3.99
N GLY A 184 14.84 8.00 4.20
CA GLY A 184 14.11 8.62 5.32
C GLY A 184 13.62 10.05 5.07
N VAL A 185 13.96 10.64 3.91
CA VAL A 185 13.50 11.95 3.45
C VAL A 185 12.21 11.79 2.64
N LEU A 186 11.24 12.67 2.89
CA LEU A 186 9.97 12.67 2.17
C LEU A 186 10.17 13.07 0.69
N ALA A 187 9.91 12.14 -0.22
CA ALA A 187 10.04 12.34 -1.67
C ALA A 187 8.68 12.64 -2.35
N GLY A 188 7.60 12.08 -1.80
CA GLY A 188 6.26 12.21 -2.39
C GLY A 188 5.18 11.65 -1.48
N ILE A 189 3.94 11.67 -1.97
CA ILE A 189 2.80 11.01 -1.31
C ILE A 189 1.90 10.37 -2.37
N ILE A 190 1.37 9.19 -2.06
CA ILE A 190 0.36 8.50 -2.88
C ILE A 190 -0.90 8.32 -2.06
N THR A 191 -2.02 8.78 -2.61
CA THR A 191 -3.36 8.61 -2.08
C THR A 191 -4.17 7.64 -2.93
N ARG A 192 -5.36 7.28 -2.44
CA ARG A 192 -6.33 6.51 -3.25
C ARG A 192 -6.67 7.21 -4.57
N ASN A 193 -6.71 8.54 -4.57
CA ASN A 193 -7.02 9.32 -5.78
C ASN A 193 -5.92 9.17 -6.84
N ASP A 194 -4.66 9.15 -6.42
CA ASP A 194 -3.53 8.96 -7.34
C ASP A 194 -3.53 7.56 -7.97
N ILE A 195 -3.88 6.53 -7.18
CA ILE A 195 -4.10 5.18 -7.71
C ILE A 195 -5.24 5.15 -8.73
N LEU A 196 -6.37 5.79 -8.43
CA LEU A 196 -7.52 5.82 -9.34
C LEU A 196 -7.19 6.58 -10.64
N ASN A 197 -6.52 7.73 -10.54
CA ASN A 197 -6.04 8.47 -11.70
C ASN A 197 -5.05 7.64 -12.52
N ALA A 198 -4.14 6.93 -11.85
CA ALA A 198 -3.18 6.06 -12.52
C ALA A 198 -3.90 4.94 -13.31
N VAL A 199 -4.95 4.34 -12.73
CA VAL A 199 -5.81 3.36 -13.42
C VAL A 199 -6.47 3.99 -14.65
N MET A 200 -7.06 5.18 -14.51
CA MET A 200 -7.73 5.87 -15.61
C MET A 200 -6.79 6.28 -16.76
N SER A 201 -5.53 6.62 -16.45
CA SER A 201 -4.58 7.17 -17.44
C SER A 201 -3.59 6.15 -18.00
N ASN A 202 -3.31 5.05 -17.28
CA ASN A 202 -2.20 4.14 -17.64
C ASN A 202 -2.64 2.69 -17.86
N PHE A 203 -3.89 2.35 -17.58
CA PHE A 203 -4.38 0.99 -17.77
C PHE A 203 -5.52 1.00 -18.77
N VAL A 204 -5.40 0.18 -19.81
CA VAL A 204 -6.55 -0.19 -20.62
C VAL A 204 -7.45 -1.04 -19.72
N LEU A 205 -8.52 -0.45 -19.22
CA LEU A 205 -9.58 -1.21 -18.58
C LEU A 205 -10.23 -2.04 -19.68
N GLU A 206 -9.85 -3.31 -19.78
CA GLU A 206 -10.62 -4.24 -20.59
C GLU A 206 -11.96 -4.46 -19.90
N LEU A 207 -12.89 -3.54 -20.22
CA LEU A 207 -14.30 -3.67 -19.96
C LEU A 207 -14.80 -4.74 -20.94
N TRP A 208 -14.59 -6.00 -20.58
CA TRP A 208 -15.22 -7.11 -21.30
C TRP A 208 -16.73 -6.91 -21.22
N ALA A 209 -17.34 -6.67 -22.38
CA ALA A 209 -18.77 -6.77 -22.66
C ALA A 209 -19.08 -8.16 -23.20
#